data_AF-X1GCX6-F1
#
_entry.id   AF-X1GCX6-F1
#
_cell.length_a   1.000
_cell.length_b   1.000
_cell.length_c   1.000
_cell.angle_alpha   90.00
_cell.angle_beta   90.00
_cell.angle_gamma   90.00
#
_symmetry.space_group_name_H-M   'P 1'
#
loop_
_entity.id
_entity.type
_entity.pdbx_description
1 polymer ?
#
loop_
_entity_poly.entity_id
_entity_poly.type
_entity_poly.pdbx_seq_one_letter_code
_entity_poly.pdbx_strand_id
1 'polypeptide(L)'
;KLKYILAVLNSELIEWFYKKTTVPKAGGFFIYKVMYLKNIPLKEISIDNQKPFIDLVDKIFTITKEDDYLVNSTKQAKVKEYEYQIDQIVYKLYDLTEEEIKVIEESIK
;
A
#
# COMPACT_ATOMS: atom_id res chain seq x y z
N LYS A 1 -8.64 12.56 -2.66
CA LYS A 1 -8.76 11.63 -3.81
C LYS A 1 -7.42 11.04 -4.29
N LEU A 2 -6.46 11.80 -4.85
CA LEU A 2 -5.21 11.20 -5.38
C LEU A 2 -4.37 10.49 -4.30
N LYS A 3 -4.19 11.13 -3.13
CA LYS A 3 -3.47 10.54 -1.98
C LYS A 3 -4.15 9.28 -1.43
N TYR A 4 -5.48 9.20 -1.51
CA TYR A 4 -6.22 7.98 -1.13
C TYR A 4 -5.88 6.83 -2.08
N ILE A 5 -5.94 7.06 -3.39
CA ILE A 5 -5.56 6.05 -4.38
C ILE A 5 -4.10 5.63 -4.17
N LEU A 6 -3.21 6.60 -3.91
CA LEU A 6 -1.81 6.32 -3.62
C LEU A 6 -1.65 5.41 -2.39
N ALA A 7 -2.35 5.68 -1.29
CA ALA A 7 -2.31 4.84 -0.09
C ALA A 7 -2.75 3.40 -0.39
N VAL A 8 -3.89 3.23 -1.07
CA VAL A 8 -4.41 1.89 -1.40
C VAL A 8 -3.44 1.15 -2.33
N LEU A 9 -2.93 1.81 -3.37
CA LEU A 9 -2.01 1.18 -4.33
C LEU A 9 -0.66 0.77 -3.75
N ASN A 10 -0.20 1.42 -2.67
CA ASN A 10 1.06 1.08 -1.98
C ASN A 10 0.85 0.13 -0.80
N SER A 11 -0.36 -0.42 -0.62
CA SER A 11 -0.61 -1.41 0.43
C SER A 11 -0.18 -2.81 0.04
N GLU A 12 0.17 -3.60 1.04
CA GLU A 12 0.51 -5.01 0.91
C GLU A 12 -0.60 -5.83 0.25
N LEU A 13 -1.88 -5.52 0.54
CA LEU A 13 -3.01 -6.18 -0.13
C LEU A 13 -2.96 -6.04 -1.65
N ILE A 14 -2.69 -4.82 -2.14
CA ILE A 14 -2.64 -4.57 -3.58
C ILE A 14 -1.39 -5.19 -4.20
N GLU A 15 -0.25 -5.15 -3.50
CA GLU A 15 0.96 -5.85 -3.96
C GLU A 15 0.71 -7.35 -4.11
N TRP A 16 0.12 -7.98 -3.09
CA TRP A 16 -0.26 -9.39 -3.13
C TRP A 16 -1.20 -9.71 -4.27
N PHE A 17 -2.30 -8.95 -4.38
CA PHE A 17 -3.29 -9.13 -5.44
C PHE A 17 -2.64 -9.01 -6.82
N TYR A 18 -1.75 -8.04 -6.98
CA TYR A 18 -1.06 -7.79 -8.23
C TYR A 18 -0.12 -8.95 -8.60
N LYS A 19 0.69 -9.43 -7.65
CA LYS A 19 1.58 -10.60 -7.83
C LYS A 19 0.81 -11.88 -8.20
N LYS A 20 -0.42 -12.05 -7.70
CA LYS A 20 -1.27 -13.21 -8.00
C LYS A 20 -1.94 -13.15 -9.37
N THR A 21 -2.23 -11.95 -9.87
CA THR A 21 -3.01 -11.76 -11.09
C THR A 21 -2.17 -11.47 -12.33
N THR A 22 -0.94 -10.99 -12.14
CA THR A 22 -0.02 -10.69 -13.24
C THR A 22 0.87 -11.88 -13.58
N VAL A 23 1.39 -11.89 -14.82
CA VAL A 23 2.29 -12.95 -15.28
C VAL A 23 3.75 -12.56 -14.99
N PRO A 24 4.54 -13.41 -14.32
CA PRO A 24 5.96 -13.14 -14.12
C PRO A 24 6.71 -13.22 -15.45
N LYS A 25 7.64 -12.29 -15.64
CA LYS A 25 8.63 -12.32 -16.71
C LYS A 25 9.84 -13.14 -16.26
N ALA A 26 10.62 -13.65 -17.21
CA ALA A 26 11.92 -14.26 -16.92
C ALA A 26 12.75 -13.37 -15.98
N GLY A 27 13.32 -13.97 -14.94
CA GLY A 27 14.11 -13.27 -13.90
C GLY A 27 13.30 -12.75 -12.71
N GLY A 28 12.02 -13.11 -12.55
CA GLY A 28 11.23 -12.78 -11.35
C GLY A 28 10.59 -11.38 -11.37
N PHE A 29 10.66 -10.67 -12.50
CA PHE A 29 10.03 -9.36 -12.67
C PHE A 29 8.55 -9.47 -13.03
N PHE A 30 7.73 -8.50 -12.62
CA PHE A 30 6.30 -8.44 -12.96
C PHE A 30 6.03 -7.43 -14.09
N ILE A 31 4.99 -7.71 -14.90
CA ILE A 31 4.63 -6.89 -16.06
C ILE A 31 3.49 -5.92 -15.72
N TYR A 32 3.81 -4.64 -15.60
CA TYR A 32 2.85 -3.53 -15.39
C TYR A 32 2.09 -3.14 -16.66
N LYS A 33 1.19 -4.04 -17.11
CA LYS A 33 0.25 -3.77 -18.21
C LYS A 33 -1.10 -3.29 -17.72
N VAL A 34 -1.72 -2.40 -18.50
CA VAL A 34 -3.05 -1.84 -18.25
C VAL A 34 -4.11 -2.92 -17.99
N MET A 35 -4.04 -4.05 -18.69
CA MET A 35 -4.99 -5.16 -18.52
C MET A 35 -5.01 -5.74 -17.09
N TYR A 36 -3.89 -5.70 -16.36
CA TYR A 36 -3.82 -6.16 -14.97
C TYR A 36 -4.18 -5.04 -13.99
N LEU A 37 -3.69 -3.82 -14.25
CA LEU A 37 -3.97 -2.66 -13.41
C LEU A 37 -5.47 -2.32 -13.35
N LYS A 38 -6.21 -2.51 -14.45
CA LYS A 38 -7.67 -2.30 -14.50
C LYS A 38 -8.46 -3.23 -13.58
N ASN A 39 -7.88 -4.37 -13.18
CA ASN A 39 -8.55 -5.34 -12.32
C ASN A 39 -8.30 -5.09 -10.83
N ILE A 40 -7.46 -4.09 -10.48
CA ILE A 40 -7.23 -3.72 -9.08
C ILE A 40 -8.56 -3.23 -8.49
N PRO A 41 -9.08 -3.86 -7.44
CA PRO A 41 -10.33 -3.44 -6.84
C PRO A 41 -10.05 -2.16 -6.04
N LEU A 42 -10.49 -1.00 -6.54
CA LEU A 42 -10.42 0.27 -5.81
C LEU A 42 -11.81 0.62 -5.29
N LYS A 43 -12.04 0.45 -3.97
CA LYS A 43 -13.33 0.83 -3.36
C LYS A 43 -13.50 2.36 -3.40
N GLU A 44 -14.66 2.82 -3.86
CA GLU A 44 -15.04 4.23 -3.73
C GLU A 44 -15.67 4.47 -2.36
N ILE A 45 -15.10 5.41 -1.60
CA ILE A 45 -15.57 5.78 -0.25
C ILE A 45 -15.74 7.29 -0.15
N SER A 46 -16.54 7.74 0.83
CA SER A 46 -16.79 9.17 1.10
C SER A 46 -15.50 9.93 1.39
N ILE A 47 -15.51 11.25 1.18
CA ILE A 47 -14.34 12.12 1.43
C ILE A 47 -13.88 12.00 2.89
N ASP A 48 -14.82 11.94 3.83
CA ASP A 48 -14.52 11.79 5.27
C ASP A 48 -13.80 10.46 5.55
N ASN A 49 -14.23 9.38 4.91
CA ASN A 49 -13.59 8.07 5.05
C ASN A 49 -12.23 7.99 4.32
N GLN A 50 -11.96 8.85 3.33
CA GLN A 50 -10.64 8.95 2.71
C GLN A 50 -9.62 9.67 3.61
N LYS A 51 -10.09 10.48 4.58
CA LYS A 51 -9.23 11.36 5.39
C LYS A 51 -8.11 10.61 6.14
N PRO A 52 -8.35 9.46 6.80
CA PRO A 52 -7.27 8.73 7.49
C PRO A 52 -6.12 8.33 6.55
N PHE A 53 -6.43 7.87 5.34
CA PHE A 53 -5.44 7.51 4.32
C PHE A 53 -4.65 8.75 3.86
N ILE A 54 -5.35 9.85 3.63
CA ILE A 54 -4.74 11.11 3.19
C ILE A 54 -3.78 11.65 4.24
N ASP A 55 -4.19 11.63 5.52
CA ASP A 55 -3.40 12.14 6.64
C ASP A 55 -2.11 11.31 6.83
N LEU A 56 -2.17 9.98 6.67
CA LEU A 56 -0.98 9.12 6.73
C LEU A 56 -0.02 9.39 5.57
N VAL A 57 -0.54 9.51 4.35
CA VAL A 57 0.28 9.85 3.17
C VAL A 57 0.96 11.22 3.35
N ASP A 58 0.27 12.20 3.93
CA ASP A 58 0.86 13.51 4.20
C ASP A 58 1.96 13.48 5.25
N LYS A 59 1.81 12.65 6.29
CA LYS A 59 2.87 12.41 7.27
C LYS A 59 4.09 11.74 6.61
N ILE A 60 3.88 10.76 5.73
CA ILE A 60 4.97 10.11 4.98
C ILE A 60 5.67 11.13 4.08
N PHE A 61 4.92 11.94 3.33
CA PHE A 61 5.52 12.98 2.48
C PHE A 61 6.27 14.05 3.25
N THR A 62 5.84 14.38 4.47
CA THR A 62 6.56 15.34 5.31
C THR A 62 7.94 14.82 5.65
N ILE A 63 8.06 13.54 6.02
CA ILE A 63 9.32 12.91 6.43
C ILE A 63 10.23 12.63 5.22
N THR A 64 9.67 12.09 4.14
CA THR A 64 10.44 11.65 2.97
C THR A 64 11.01 12.80 2.13
N LYS A 65 10.53 14.04 2.35
CA LYS A 65 11.06 15.26 1.72
C LYS A 65 12.23 15.90 2.50
N GLU A 66 12.56 15.40 3.68
CA GLU A 66 13.69 15.90 4.44
C GLU A 66 15.01 15.38 3.86
N ASP A 67 16.03 16.24 3.77
CA ASP A 67 17.29 15.95 3.06
C ASP A 67 18.05 14.74 3.63
N ASP A 68 17.94 14.50 4.94
CA ASP A 68 18.60 13.40 5.65
C ASP A 68 17.77 12.10 5.67
N TYR A 69 16.59 12.04 5.06
CA TYR A 69 15.69 10.87 5.13
C TYR A 69 16.39 9.56 4.74
N LEU A 70 17.19 9.58 3.67
CA LEU A 70 17.86 8.39 3.14
C LEU A 70 18.94 7.82 4.08
N VAL A 71 19.43 8.63 5.03
CA VAL A 71 20.47 8.23 6.00
C VAL A 71 19.97 8.19 7.44
N ASN A 72 18.77 8.68 7.70
CA ASN A 72 18.18 8.76 9.04
C ASN A 72 17.27 7.55 9.32
N SER A 73 17.82 6.54 10.01
CA SER A 73 17.10 5.31 10.35
C SER A 73 15.85 5.53 11.20
N THR A 74 15.84 6.55 12.06
CA THR A 74 14.66 6.91 12.88
C THR A 74 13.51 7.40 12.00
N LYS A 75 13.80 8.22 10.99
CA LYS A 75 12.80 8.69 10.02
C LYS A 75 12.28 7.54 9.16
N GLN A 76 13.15 6.64 8.72
CA GLN A 76 12.77 5.45 7.96
C GLN A 76 11.86 4.52 8.77
N ALA A 77 12.20 4.28 10.04
CA ALA A 77 11.34 3.49 10.94
C ALA A 77 9.95 4.13 11.12
N LYS A 78 9.89 5.45 11.20
CA LYS A 78 8.62 6.19 11.32
C LYS A 78 7.78 6.14 10.04
N VAL A 79 8.41 6.14 8.87
CA VAL A 79 7.70 5.93 7.59
C VAL A 79 7.13 4.51 7.53
N LYS A 80 7.93 3.49 7.88
CA LYS A 80 7.46 2.09 7.93
C LYS A 80 6.27 1.90 8.87
N GLU A 81 6.27 2.58 10.00
CA GLU A 81 5.13 2.57 10.93
C GLU A 81 3.86 3.17 10.29
N TYR A 82 3.97 4.24 9.50
CA TYR A 82 2.84 4.80 8.78
C TYR A 82 2.38 3.94 7.60
N GLU A 83 3.31 3.28 6.91
CA GLU A 83 3.01 2.29 5.87
C GLU A 83 2.22 1.11 6.48
N TYR A 84 2.68 0.56 7.61
CA TYR A 84 1.95 -0.46 8.34
C TYR A 84 0.54 0.00 8.76
N GLN A 85 0.39 1.23 9.24
CA GLN A 85 -0.94 1.78 9.56
C GLN A 85 -1.83 1.90 8.33
N ILE A 86 -1.27 2.20 7.14
CA ILE A 86 -2.01 2.18 5.87
C ILE A 86 -2.50 0.76 5.57
N ASP A 87 -1.65 -0.26 5.72
CA ASP A 87 -2.03 -1.65 5.50
C ASP A 87 -3.20 -2.07 6.39
N GLN A 88 -3.15 -1.74 7.68
CA GLN A 88 -4.22 -2.06 8.63
C GLN A 88 -5.57 -1.42 8.24
N ILE A 89 -5.57 -0.15 7.83
CA ILE A 89 -6.82 0.51 7.40
C ILE A 89 -7.29 0.03 6.02
N VAL A 90 -6.38 -0.44 5.15
CA VAL A 90 -6.74 -1.10 3.89
C VAL A 90 -7.36 -2.47 4.17
N TYR A 91 -6.78 -3.30 5.03
CA TYR A 91 -7.36 -4.59 5.40
C TYR A 91 -8.79 -4.42 5.94
N LYS A 92 -8.98 -3.42 6.81
CA LYS A 92 -10.32 -3.05 7.30
C LYS A 92 -11.25 -2.56 6.19
N LEU A 93 -10.74 -1.77 5.23
CA LEU A 93 -11.54 -1.28 4.09
C LEU A 93 -12.07 -2.44 3.24
N TYR A 94 -11.35 -3.55 3.13
CA TYR A 94 -11.74 -4.73 2.36
C TYR A 94 -12.36 -5.86 3.22
N ASP A 95 -12.55 -5.61 4.52
CA ASP A 95 -13.18 -6.54 5.47
C ASP A 95 -12.43 -7.88 5.61
N LEU A 96 -11.09 -7.84 5.57
CA LEU A 96 -10.26 -9.05 5.67
C LEU A 96 -10.24 -9.64 7.09
N THR A 97 -10.15 -10.96 7.18
CA THR A 97 -9.94 -11.67 8.45
C THR A 97 -8.45 -11.76 8.82
N GLU A 98 -8.17 -12.09 10.08
CA GLU A 98 -6.78 -12.28 10.55
C GLU A 98 -6.04 -13.38 9.78
N GLU A 99 -6.75 -14.45 9.40
CA GLU A 99 -6.19 -15.54 8.60
C GLU A 99 -5.81 -15.07 7.19
N GLU A 100 -6.64 -14.24 6.56
CA GLU A 100 -6.38 -13.69 5.24
C GLU A 100 -5.21 -12.70 5.26
N ILE A 101 -5.16 -11.83 6.28
CA ILE A 101 -4.04 -10.90 6.50
C ILE A 101 -2.74 -11.66 6.64
N LYS A 102 -2.73 -12.73 7.44
CA LYS A 102 -1.53 -13.57 7.63
C LYS A 102 -1.04 -14.18 6.32
N VAL A 103 -1.94 -14.68 5.47
CA VAL A 103 -1.59 -15.23 4.15
C VAL A 103 -0.96 -14.16 3.24
N ILE A 104 -1.44 -12.93 3.31
CA ILE A 104 -0.88 -11.79 2.56
C ILE A 104 0.52 -11.47 3.07
N GLU A 105 0.70 -11.22 4.36
CA GLU A 105 1.98 -10.85 4.96
C GLU A 105 3.06 -11.92 4.76
N GLU A 106 2.70 -13.22 4.85
CA GLU A 106 3.64 -14.33 4.62
C GLU A 106 4.11 -14.44 3.17
N SER A 107 3.35 -13.91 2.21
CA SER A 107 3.66 -14.02 0.79
C SER A 107 4.49 -12.85 0.23
N ILE A 108 4.63 -11.77 1.01
CA ILE A 108 5.40 -10.58 0.67
C ILE A 108 6.81 -10.63 1.29
N LYS A 109 6.97 -11.39 2.39
CA LYS A 109 8.27 -11.74 2.98
C LYS A 109 9.13 -12.60 2.05
#